data_AF-A0AAD8VYT7-F1
#
_entry.id   AF-A0AAD8VYT7-F1
#
_cell.length_a   1.000
_cell.length_b   1.000
_cell.length_c   1.000
_cell.angle_alpha   90.00
_cell.angle_beta   90.00
_cell.angle_gamma   90.00
#
_symmetry.space_group_name_H-M   'P 1'
#
loop_
_entity.id
_entity.type
_entity.pdbx_description
1 polymer ?
#
loop_
_entity_poly.entity_id
_entity_poly.type
_entity_poly.pdbx_seq_one_letter_code
_entity_poly.pdbx_strand_id
1 'polypeptide(L)'
;MHILRTTRHHAFPVIDEPPFATAPVLYGLVLRAHLLVLLKKREFLPAQERYPKEYNIEARFEAQDFDKRGSGKQDTIDDVELSAEEMEMYVDLHPFTNASPYTVVETMSLAKALILFREVGLRHLLVVPKACDRSPVVGILTRHDFMPEHILGLHPVLLGSRWKRLRWQKGAVTKYFRSLIVSLANTG
;
A
#
# COMPACT_ATOMS: atom_id res chain seq x y z
N MET A 1 -2.15 11.18 13.84
CA MET A 1 -3.52 10.70 14.14
C MET A 1 -4.56 10.94 13.03
N HIS A 2 -4.63 12.13 12.41
CA HIS A 2 -5.69 12.50 11.47
C HIS A 2 -5.95 11.47 10.35
N ILE A 3 -4.91 11.09 9.58
CA ILE A 3 -5.02 10.17 8.43
C ILE A 3 -5.64 8.82 8.80
N LEU A 4 -5.29 8.28 9.97
CA LEU A 4 -5.82 7.00 10.43
C LEU A 4 -7.31 7.11 10.82
N ARG A 5 -7.76 8.26 11.30
CA ARG A 5 -9.18 8.48 11.65
C ARG A 5 -10.04 8.79 10.43
N THR A 6 -9.52 9.52 9.45
CA THR A 6 -10.29 9.96 8.28
C THR A 6 -10.29 8.98 7.12
N THR A 7 -9.30 8.08 7.05
CA THR A 7 -9.18 7.13 5.94
C THR A 7 -9.29 5.67 6.40
N ARG A 8 -9.70 4.81 5.46
CA ARG A 8 -9.75 3.35 5.63
C ARG A 8 -8.64 2.63 4.85
N HIS A 9 -7.59 3.34 4.43
CA HIS A 9 -6.47 2.74 3.72
C HIS A 9 -5.68 1.80 4.63
N HIS A 10 -5.20 0.69 4.06
CA HIS A 10 -4.48 -0.35 4.80
C HIS A 10 -2.95 -0.22 4.72
N ALA A 11 -2.44 0.65 3.86
CA ALA A 11 -1.02 0.90 3.70
C ALA A 11 -0.76 2.36 3.30
N PHE A 12 0.40 2.87 3.69
CA PHE A 12 0.82 4.26 3.48
C PHE A 12 2.28 4.28 3.02
N PRO A 13 2.62 5.02 1.95
CA PRO A 13 3.99 5.18 1.54
C PRO A 13 4.73 6.02 2.59
N VAL A 14 5.94 5.60 2.94
CA VAL A 14 6.85 6.36 3.81
C VAL A 14 7.82 7.09 2.91
N ILE A 15 7.88 8.41 3.06
CA ILE A 15 8.69 9.31 2.25
C ILE A 15 9.68 9.99 3.21
N ASP A 16 10.96 9.87 2.89
CA ASP A 16 12.02 10.60 3.56
C ASP A 16 12.08 12.00 2.99
N GLU A 17 11.95 12.99 3.86
CA GLU A 17 12.11 14.42 3.59
C GLU A 17 13.20 14.98 4.53
N PRO A 18 13.62 16.25 4.40
CA PRO A 18 14.54 16.85 5.38
C PRO A 18 13.99 16.67 6.82
N PRO A 19 14.83 16.26 7.79
CA PRO A 19 16.29 16.18 7.74
C PRO A 19 16.87 14.84 7.23
N PHE A 20 16.05 13.84 6.90
CA PHE A 20 16.52 12.49 6.53
C PHE A 20 17.04 12.39 5.08
N ALA A 21 16.46 13.18 4.18
CA ALA A 21 16.88 13.26 2.79
C ALA A 21 16.86 14.73 2.31
N THR A 22 17.71 15.09 1.35
CA THR A 22 17.76 16.45 0.80
C THR A 22 16.56 16.79 -0.11
N ALA A 23 15.88 15.76 -0.61
CA ALA A 23 14.65 15.85 -1.39
C ALA A 23 13.74 14.66 -1.03
N PRO A 24 12.42 14.73 -1.34
CA PRO A 24 11.49 13.63 -1.08
C PRO A 24 11.90 12.32 -1.76
N VAL A 25 12.18 11.28 -0.97
CA VAL A 25 12.57 9.95 -1.45
C VAL A 25 11.62 8.90 -0.88
N LEU A 26 11.14 7.98 -1.73
CA LEU A 26 10.35 6.84 -1.25
C LEU A 26 11.26 5.92 -0.40
N TYR A 27 11.00 5.88 0.90
CA TYR A 27 11.66 4.94 1.80
C TYR A 27 11.02 3.56 1.73
N GLY A 28 9.69 3.49 1.75
CA GLY A 28 8.99 2.21 1.69
C GLY A 28 7.49 2.28 1.88
N LEU A 29 6.90 1.17 2.32
CA LEU A 29 5.46 1.02 2.56
C LEU A 29 5.19 0.49 3.97
N VAL A 30 4.45 1.24 4.77
CA VAL A 30 4.02 0.84 6.12
C VAL A 30 2.56 0.45 6.12
N LEU A 31 2.19 -0.58 6.91
CA LEU A 31 0.80 -1.02 7.02
C LEU A 31 0.08 -0.26 8.13
N ARG A 32 -1.23 -0.01 7.94
CA ARG A 32 -2.10 0.54 8.97
C ARG A 32 -2.03 -0.27 10.27
N ALA A 33 -2.02 -1.59 10.17
CA ALA A 33 -1.94 -2.47 11.34
C ALA A 33 -0.65 -2.23 12.14
N HIS A 34 0.49 -2.04 11.46
CA HIS A 34 1.75 -1.74 12.13
C HIS A 34 1.66 -0.39 12.85
N LEU A 35 1.13 0.65 12.18
CA LEU A 35 0.95 1.96 12.81
C LEU A 35 0.10 1.89 14.09
N LEU A 36 -0.95 1.07 14.10
CA LEU A 36 -1.80 0.90 15.29
C LEU A 36 -1.05 0.19 16.43
N VAL A 37 -0.23 -0.81 16.12
CA VAL A 37 0.64 -1.48 17.11
C VAL A 37 1.61 -0.47 17.72
N LEU A 38 2.28 0.34 16.89
CA LEU A 38 3.22 1.36 17.35
C LEU A 38 2.55 2.38 18.27
N LEU A 39 1.38 2.89 17.88
CA LEU A 39 0.62 3.85 18.68
C LEU A 39 0.14 3.27 20.01
N LYS A 40 -0.23 1.98 20.03
CA LYS A 40 -0.64 1.30 21.27
C LYS A 40 0.52 1.05 22.22
N LYS A 41 1.72 0.79 21.70
CA LYS A 41 2.92 0.61 22.53
C LYS A 41 3.52 1.93 23.02
N ARG A 42 3.08 3.08 22.48
CA ARG A 42 3.45 4.44 22.92
C ARG A 42 4.96 4.71 22.95
N GLU A 43 5.70 4.11 22.02
CA GLU A 43 7.13 4.34 21.85
C GLU A 43 7.35 5.59 20.99
N PHE A 44 7.17 6.75 21.61
CA PHE A 44 7.26 8.07 20.96
C PHE A 44 8.63 8.73 21.18
N LEU A 45 9.06 9.51 20.18
CA LEU A 45 10.27 10.31 20.19
C LEU A 45 9.92 11.79 20.38
N PRO A 46 10.70 12.56 21.15
CA PRO A 46 10.43 13.98 21.38
C PRO A 46 10.75 14.86 20.16
N ALA A 47 11.53 14.35 19.21
CA ALA A 47 11.95 15.05 18.00
C ALA A 47 11.87 14.13 16.78
N GLN A 48 11.91 14.73 15.59
CA GLN A 48 11.92 14.02 14.30
C GLN A 48 13.29 13.36 14.07
N GLU A 49 13.51 12.23 14.74
CA GLU A 49 14.76 11.49 14.74
C GLU A 49 14.53 10.02 14.39
N ARG A 50 15.62 9.34 14.02
CA ARG A 50 15.63 7.87 13.94
C ARG A 50 15.99 7.29 15.30
N TYR A 51 15.51 6.10 15.59
CA TYR A 51 15.99 5.35 16.74
C TYR A 51 17.52 5.23 16.68
N PRO A 52 18.22 5.42 17.81
CA PRO A 52 19.66 5.15 17.91
C PRO A 52 19.99 3.74 17.44
N LYS A 53 21.20 3.51 16.92
CA LYS A 53 21.61 2.17 16.47
C LYS A 53 21.59 1.14 17.61
N GLU A 54 21.77 1.61 18.83
CA GLU A 54 21.77 0.82 20.06
C GLU A 54 20.35 0.55 20.59
N TYR A 55 19.33 1.18 20.00
CA TYR A 55 17.94 0.97 20.39
C TYR A 55 17.51 -0.44 20.00
N ASN A 56 17.30 -1.27 21.02
CA ASN A 56 16.92 -2.65 20.82
C ASN A 56 15.41 -2.76 20.53
N ILE A 57 15.06 -2.73 19.24
CA ILE A 57 13.68 -2.91 18.77
C ILE A 57 13.13 -4.27 19.19
N GLU A 58 13.95 -5.33 19.15
CA GLU A 58 13.54 -6.69 19.50
C GLU A 58 13.19 -6.83 20.98
N ALA A 59 13.75 -5.99 21.86
CA ALA A 59 13.37 -5.94 23.26
C ALA A 59 12.00 -5.27 23.51
N ARG A 60 11.48 -4.52 22.52
CA ARG A 60 10.24 -3.75 22.63
C ARG A 60 9.11 -4.31 21.77
N PHE A 61 9.46 -4.97 20.67
CA PHE A 61 8.54 -5.47 19.68
C PHE A 61 8.87 -6.91 19.30
N GLU A 62 7.85 -7.76 19.39
CA GLU A 62 7.92 -9.13 18.93
C GLU A 62 7.23 -9.25 17.56
N ALA A 63 7.64 -10.22 16.75
CA ALA A 63 6.99 -10.48 15.46
C ALA A 63 5.47 -10.72 15.61
N GLN A 64 5.07 -11.34 16.72
CA GLN A 64 3.69 -11.64 17.05
C GLN A 64 2.83 -10.40 17.29
N ASP A 65 3.43 -9.26 17.64
CA ASP A 65 2.71 -7.99 17.77
C ASP A 65 2.16 -7.52 16.42
N PHE A 66 2.84 -7.86 15.34
CA PHE A 66 2.49 -7.47 13.98
C PHE A 66 1.70 -8.54 13.22
N ASP A 67 1.57 -9.74 13.81
CA ASP A 67 0.78 -10.81 13.22
C ASP A 67 -0.71 -10.46 13.23
N LYS A 68 -1.41 -10.86 12.16
CA LYS A 68 -2.87 -10.78 12.14
C LYS A 68 -3.41 -11.73 13.20
N ARG A 69 -3.83 -11.18 14.35
CA ARG A 69 -4.55 -11.95 15.38
C ARG A 69 -5.67 -12.73 14.70
N GLY A 70 -5.54 -14.06 14.68
CA GLY A 70 -6.37 -14.97 13.87
C GLY A 70 -7.84 -15.04 14.25
N SER A 71 -8.33 -14.19 15.15
CA SER A 71 -9.70 -14.23 15.66
C SER A 71 -10.17 -12.85 16.14
N GLY A 72 -11.02 -12.20 15.34
CA GLY A 72 -12.12 -11.37 15.82
C GLY A 72 -11.87 -9.88 16.10
N LYS A 73 -10.75 -9.48 16.73
CA LYS A 73 -10.57 -8.08 17.14
C LYS A 73 -9.34 -7.46 16.49
N GLN A 74 -9.55 -6.89 15.30
CA GLN A 74 -8.56 -6.01 14.68
C GLN A 74 -8.45 -4.76 15.56
N ASP A 75 -7.24 -4.38 15.95
CA ASP A 75 -7.00 -3.13 16.65
C ASP A 75 -7.63 -1.99 15.85
N THR A 76 -8.51 -1.21 16.50
CA THR A 76 -9.13 -0.05 15.87
C THR A 76 -8.41 1.22 16.30
N ILE A 77 -8.53 2.28 15.49
CA ILE A 77 -7.99 3.60 15.84
C ILE A 77 -8.75 4.24 17.00
N ASP A 78 -9.99 3.77 17.25
CA ASP A 78 -10.85 4.28 18.31
C ASP A 78 -10.38 3.78 19.69
N ASP A 79 -9.69 2.63 19.73
CA ASP A 79 -9.06 2.12 20.95
C ASP A 79 -7.75 2.85 21.33
N VAL A 80 -7.30 3.82 20.52
CA VAL A 80 -6.05 4.55 20.73
C VAL A 80 -6.36 5.93 21.31
N GLU A 81 -6.16 6.05 22.62
CA GLU A 81 -6.23 7.30 23.36
C GLU A 81 -4.81 7.82 23.59
N LEU A 82 -4.54 9.04 23.12
CA LEU A 82 -3.27 9.75 23.28
C LEU A 82 -3.52 11.08 24.00
N SER A 83 -2.62 11.47 24.89
CA SER A 83 -2.60 12.79 25.52
C SER A 83 -2.25 13.89 24.51
N ALA A 84 -2.50 15.16 24.87
CA ALA A 84 -2.10 16.28 24.04
C ALA A 84 -0.57 16.33 23.82
N GLU A 85 0.21 15.95 24.82
CA GLU A 85 1.67 15.86 24.74
C GLU A 85 2.10 14.74 23.78
N GLU A 86 1.49 13.54 23.89
CA GLU A 86 1.78 12.41 23.01
C GLU A 86 1.43 12.69 21.54
N MET A 87 0.42 13.54 21.27
CA MET A 87 0.05 13.93 19.91
C MET A 87 1.09 14.82 19.21
N GLU A 88 1.94 15.51 19.98
CA GLU A 88 3.02 16.36 19.47
C GLU A 88 4.36 15.61 19.36
N MET A 89 4.41 14.34 19.74
CA MET A 89 5.60 13.49 19.61
C MET A 89 5.65 12.77 18.26
N TYR A 90 6.82 12.20 17.96
CA TYR A 90 7.15 11.53 16.71
C TYR A 90 7.21 10.01 16.87
N VAL A 91 7.04 9.27 15.78
CA VAL A 91 7.29 7.82 15.73
C VAL A 91 8.26 7.57 14.59
N ASP A 92 9.38 6.90 14.88
CA ASP A 92 10.27 6.42 13.83
C ASP A 92 9.67 5.17 13.15
N LEU A 93 9.25 5.35 11.90
CA LEU A 93 8.64 4.29 11.08
C LEU A 93 9.65 3.42 10.36
N HIS A 94 10.92 3.85 10.25
CA HIS A 94 11.90 3.19 9.41
C HIS A 94 12.05 1.70 9.72
N PRO A 95 12.12 1.26 11.00
CA PRO A 95 12.29 -0.17 11.30
C PRO A 95 11.06 -1.04 11.04
N PHE A 96 9.88 -0.43 10.90
CA PHE A 96 8.59 -1.13 10.75
C PHE A 96 8.03 -1.08 9.33
N THR A 97 8.81 -0.51 8.42
CA THR A 97 8.42 -0.24 7.04
C THR A 97 9.04 -1.27 6.10
N ASN A 98 8.26 -1.75 5.13
CA ASN A 98 8.83 -2.53 4.05
C ASN A 98 9.62 -1.59 3.13
N ALA A 99 10.95 -1.62 3.21
CA ALA A 99 11.87 -0.83 2.40
C ALA A 99 12.02 -1.34 0.94
N SER A 100 11.33 -2.42 0.57
CA SER A 100 11.32 -2.96 -0.80
C SER A 100 9.88 -3.19 -1.30
N PRO A 101 9.06 -2.13 -1.40
CA PRO A 101 7.74 -2.25 -2.00
C PRO A 101 7.87 -2.45 -3.52
N TYR A 102 6.93 -3.20 -4.10
CA TYR A 102 6.82 -3.28 -5.56
C TYR A 102 6.33 -1.95 -6.13
N THR A 103 6.98 -1.48 -7.19
CA THR A 103 6.67 -0.22 -7.86
C THR A 103 6.50 -0.43 -9.37
N VAL A 104 5.72 0.45 -9.99
CA VAL A 104 5.62 0.60 -11.46
C VAL A 104 5.68 2.07 -11.82
N VAL A 105 6.22 2.37 -12.99
CA VAL A 105 6.18 3.73 -13.53
C VAL A 105 4.75 4.09 -13.97
N GLU A 106 4.34 5.36 -13.79
CA GLU A 106 3.00 5.85 -14.15
C GLU A 106 2.62 5.65 -15.63
N THR A 107 3.63 5.52 -16.50
CA THR A 107 3.46 5.26 -17.94
C THR A 107 3.23 3.80 -18.28
N MET A 108 3.30 2.89 -17.30
CA MET A 108 3.04 1.47 -17.51
C MET A 108 1.56 1.23 -17.85
N SER A 109 1.30 0.45 -18.90
CA SER A 109 -0.07 0.05 -19.24
C SER A 109 -0.73 -0.73 -18.09
N LEU A 110 -2.02 -0.50 -17.86
CA LEU A 110 -2.81 -1.21 -16.84
C LEU A 110 -2.71 -2.75 -16.98
N ALA A 111 -2.66 -3.28 -18.21
CA ALA A 111 -2.54 -4.71 -18.46
C ALA A 111 -1.24 -5.31 -17.90
N LYS A 112 -0.11 -4.62 -18.09
CA LYS A 112 1.19 -5.06 -17.53
C LYS A 112 1.20 -4.95 -16.00
N ALA A 113 0.67 -3.87 -15.44
CA ALA A 113 0.54 -3.71 -14.00
C ALA A 113 -0.33 -4.82 -13.38
N LEU A 114 -1.42 -5.22 -14.06
CA LEU A 114 -2.28 -6.32 -13.63
C LEU A 114 -1.56 -7.67 -13.62
N ILE A 115 -0.75 -7.96 -14.64
CA ILE A 115 0.05 -9.18 -14.68
C ILE A 115 1.00 -9.21 -13.48
N LEU A 116 1.82 -8.18 -13.30
CA LEU A 116 2.72 -8.07 -12.14
C LEU A 116 1.98 -8.24 -10.80
N PHE A 117 0.85 -7.54 -10.65
CA PHE A 117 0.05 -7.59 -9.43
C PHE A 117 -0.46 -9.00 -9.11
N ARG A 118 -0.88 -9.76 -10.13
CA ARG A 118 -1.43 -11.10 -9.96
C ARG A 118 -0.36 -12.17 -9.76
N GLU A 119 0.69 -12.13 -10.57
CA GLU A 119 1.76 -13.14 -10.53
C GLU A 119 2.51 -13.11 -9.19
N VAL A 120 2.68 -11.93 -8.61
CA VAL A 120 3.37 -11.77 -7.31
C VAL A 120 2.37 -11.78 -6.13
N GLY A 121 1.06 -11.78 -6.39
CA GLY A 121 0.03 -11.79 -5.34
C GLY A 121 0.01 -10.51 -4.49
N LEU A 122 0.21 -9.35 -5.12
CA LEU A 122 0.30 -8.07 -4.43
C LEU A 122 -1.05 -7.64 -3.82
N ARG A 123 -0.97 -6.79 -2.79
CA ARG A 123 -2.13 -6.07 -2.23
C ARG A 123 -2.11 -4.58 -2.55
N HIS A 124 -0.91 -4.02 -2.58
CA HIS A 124 -0.62 -2.63 -2.89
C HIS A 124 0.56 -2.62 -3.86
N LEU A 125 0.44 -1.84 -4.92
CA LEU A 125 1.48 -1.64 -5.92
C LEU A 125 1.67 -0.13 -6.08
N LEU A 126 2.86 0.37 -5.77
CA LEU A 126 3.11 1.81 -5.81
C LEU A 126 3.33 2.29 -7.24
N VAL A 127 2.81 3.46 -7.57
CA VAL A 127 3.01 4.11 -8.86
C VAL A 127 3.98 5.27 -8.65
N VAL A 128 5.12 5.21 -9.34
CA VAL A 128 6.17 6.24 -9.30
C VAL A 128 6.12 7.08 -10.58
N PRO A 129 6.39 8.39 -10.51
CA PRO A 129 6.36 9.24 -11.70
C PRO A 129 7.51 8.89 -12.64
N LYS A 130 7.37 9.22 -13.93
CA LYS A 130 8.47 9.06 -14.89
C LYS A 130 9.57 10.10 -14.67
N ALA A 131 9.20 11.31 -14.25
CA ALA A 131 10.11 12.39 -13.92
C ALA A 131 9.94 12.79 -12.45
N CYS A 132 11.04 12.93 -11.72
CA CYS A 132 11.03 13.22 -10.28
C CYS A 132 10.95 14.73 -10.00
N ASP A 133 9.89 15.40 -10.46
CA ASP A 133 9.69 16.84 -10.24
C ASP A 133 8.89 17.17 -8.96
N ARG A 134 8.27 16.17 -8.32
CA ARG A 134 7.37 16.35 -7.16
C ARG A 134 7.56 15.26 -6.09
N SER A 135 6.53 14.42 -5.91
CA SER A 135 6.48 13.32 -4.96
C SER A 135 7.05 12.05 -5.61
N PRO A 136 7.84 11.25 -4.87
CA PRO A 136 8.35 9.99 -5.38
C PRO A 136 7.25 8.94 -5.61
N VAL A 137 6.04 9.17 -5.11
CA VAL A 137 4.85 8.33 -5.33
C VAL A 137 3.69 9.20 -5.81
N VAL A 138 3.10 8.84 -6.95
CA VAL A 138 1.93 9.52 -7.55
C VAL A 138 0.63 8.75 -7.37
N GLY A 139 0.69 7.48 -6.96
CA GLY A 139 -0.50 6.68 -6.72
C GLY A 139 -0.21 5.31 -6.12
N ILE A 140 -1.28 4.60 -5.75
CA ILE A 140 -1.22 3.22 -5.28
C ILE A 140 -2.33 2.45 -6.00
N LEU A 141 -1.95 1.36 -6.66
CA LEU A 141 -2.87 0.40 -7.24
C LEU A 141 -3.14 -0.73 -6.24
N THR A 142 -4.40 -1.07 -6.12
CA THR A 142 -4.94 -2.13 -5.29
C THR A 142 -5.78 -3.08 -6.14
N ARG A 143 -6.24 -4.18 -5.54
CA ARG A 143 -7.13 -5.13 -6.23
C ARG A 143 -8.38 -4.46 -6.81
N HIS A 144 -8.92 -3.45 -6.12
CA HIS A 144 -10.13 -2.74 -6.56
C HIS A 144 -9.92 -2.05 -7.90
N ASP A 145 -8.73 -1.49 -8.13
CA ASP A 145 -8.40 -0.72 -9.33
C ASP A 145 -8.34 -1.61 -10.59
N PHE A 146 -8.20 -2.92 -10.40
CA PHE A 146 -8.21 -3.92 -11.45
C PHE A 146 -9.57 -4.60 -11.66
N MET A 147 -10.60 -4.23 -10.89
CA MET A 147 -11.94 -4.81 -11.05
C MET A 147 -12.62 -4.27 -12.32
N PRO A 148 -13.26 -5.13 -13.14
CA PRO A 148 -13.91 -4.69 -14.37
C PRO A 148 -14.90 -3.54 -14.18
N GLU A 149 -15.69 -3.57 -13.11
CA GLU A 149 -16.63 -2.51 -12.74
C GLU A 149 -15.93 -1.17 -12.52
N HIS A 150 -14.76 -1.17 -11.88
CA HIS A 150 -13.99 0.04 -11.64
C HIS A 150 -13.39 0.57 -12.95
N ILE A 151 -12.76 -0.31 -13.73
CA ILE A 151 -12.16 0.06 -15.03
C ILE A 151 -13.22 0.61 -15.99
N LEU A 152 -14.40 -0.02 -16.07
CA LEU A 152 -15.50 0.44 -16.92
C LEU A 152 -16.12 1.74 -16.42
N GLY A 153 -16.14 1.97 -15.10
CA GLY A 153 -16.54 3.24 -14.51
C GLY A 153 -15.60 4.38 -14.89
N LEU A 154 -14.29 4.14 -14.91
CA LEU A 154 -13.28 5.13 -15.31
C LEU A 154 -13.20 5.35 -16.82
N HIS A 155 -13.47 4.32 -17.61
CA HIS A 155 -13.41 4.36 -19.07
C HIS A 155 -14.70 3.88 -19.72
N PRO A 156 -15.79 4.67 -19.67
CA PRO A 156 -17.09 4.30 -20.24
C PRO A 156 -17.05 3.97 -21.74
N VAL A 157 -16.07 4.51 -22.48
CA VAL A 157 -15.84 4.20 -23.90
C VAL A 157 -15.64 2.70 -24.15
N LEU A 158 -15.12 1.96 -23.17
CA LEU A 158 -14.92 0.52 -23.26
C LEU A 158 -16.25 -0.25 -23.26
N LEU A 159 -17.36 0.34 -22.76
CA LEU A 159 -18.69 -0.27 -22.74
C LEU A 159 -19.25 -0.55 -24.15
N GLY A 160 -18.83 0.21 -25.17
CA GLY A 160 -19.26 0.06 -26.56
C GLY A 160 -18.45 -0.97 -27.36
N SER A 161 -17.22 -1.24 -26.92
CA SER A 161 -16.35 -2.25 -27.52
C SER A 161 -16.80 -3.67 -27.10
N ARG A 162 -16.20 -4.72 -27.69
CA ARG A 162 -16.56 -6.17 -27.58
C ARG A 162 -16.89 -6.74 -26.17
N TRP A 163 -16.74 -5.97 -25.10
CA TRP A 163 -17.08 -6.25 -23.71
C TRP A 163 -18.58 -6.47 -23.44
N LYS A 164 -19.50 -6.00 -24.29
CA LYS A 164 -20.95 -6.33 -24.13
C LYS A 164 -21.22 -7.84 -24.15
N ARG A 165 -20.38 -8.66 -24.81
CA ARG A 165 -20.51 -10.13 -24.78
C ARG A 165 -20.07 -10.79 -23.47
N LEU A 166 -19.34 -10.08 -22.61
CA LEU A 166 -18.92 -10.59 -21.31
C LEU A 166 -20.05 -10.50 -20.26
N ARG A 167 -21.10 -9.69 -20.50
CA ARG A 167 -22.21 -9.47 -19.56
C ARG A 167 -23.11 -10.69 -19.32
N TRP A 168 -23.05 -11.72 -20.18
CA TRP A 168 -23.99 -12.85 -20.14
C TRP A 168 -23.35 -14.23 -19.94
N GLN A 169 -22.07 -14.29 -19.57
CA GLN A 169 -21.50 -15.51 -19.04
C GLN A 169 -20.55 -15.18 -17.90
N LYS A 170 -21.05 -15.26 -16.67
CA LYS A 170 -20.26 -15.20 -15.43
C LYS A 170 -19.08 -16.21 -15.43
N GLY A 171 -19.09 -17.21 -16.32
CA GLY A 171 -17.95 -18.12 -16.56
C GLY A 171 -17.02 -17.76 -17.74
N ALA A 172 -17.45 -16.92 -18.69
CA ALA A 172 -16.64 -16.62 -19.88
C ALA A 172 -15.67 -15.47 -19.67
N VAL A 173 -15.97 -14.50 -18.79
CA VAL A 173 -15.03 -13.43 -18.41
C VAL A 173 -13.76 -14.04 -17.81
N THR A 174 -13.94 -14.95 -16.86
CA THR A 174 -12.87 -15.71 -16.21
C THR A 174 -12.13 -16.59 -17.22
N LYS A 175 -12.83 -17.20 -18.18
CA LYS A 175 -12.23 -18.03 -19.23
C LYS A 175 -11.48 -17.21 -20.30
N TYR A 176 -11.95 -16.02 -20.65
CA TYR A 176 -11.28 -15.11 -21.59
C TYR A 176 -10.07 -14.43 -20.96
N PHE A 177 -10.16 -13.99 -19.70
CA PHE A 177 -8.99 -13.50 -18.98
C PHE A 177 -7.97 -14.62 -18.77
N ARG A 178 -8.41 -15.85 -18.45
CA ARG A 178 -7.52 -17.02 -18.37
C ARG A 178 -6.94 -17.39 -19.74
N SER A 179 -7.68 -17.25 -20.83
CA SER A 179 -7.21 -17.47 -22.21
C SER A 179 -6.24 -16.39 -22.67
N LEU A 180 -6.45 -15.13 -22.31
CA LEU A 180 -5.53 -14.03 -22.61
C LEU A 180 -4.22 -14.16 -21.80
N ILE A 181 -4.33 -14.61 -20.54
CA ILE A 181 -3.19 -14.91 -19.67
C ILE A 181 -2.40 -16.12 -20.20
N VAL A 182 -3.07 -17.22 -20.57
CA VAL A 182 -2.43 -18.42 -21.14
C VAL A 182 -1.83 -18.15 -22.53
N SER A 183 -2.47 -17.31 -23.35
CA SER A 183 -1.95 -16.92 -24.66
C SER A 183 -0.72 -16.02 -24.57
N LEU A 184 -0.61 -15.20 -23.52
CA LEU A 184 0.57 -14.37 -23.28
C LEU A 184 1.73 -15.15 -22.62
N ALA A 185 1.42 -16.24 -21.91
CA ALA A 185 2.42 -17.13 -21.29
C ALA A 185 3.05 -18.14 -22.28
N ASN A 186 2.41 -18.40 -23.43
CA ASN A 186 2.87 -19.37 -24.45
C ASN A 186 3.48 -18.73 -25.71
N THR A 187 3.70 -17.42 -25.72
CA THR A 187 4.55 -16.73 -26.70
C THR A 187 5.87 -16.37 -26.03
N GLY A 188 6.71 -17.41 -25.87
CA GLY A 188 8.15 -17.33 -25.73
C GLY A 188 8.76 -18.17 -26.85
#